data_AF-A0A932T0R9-F1
#
_entry.id   AF-A0A932T0R9-F1
#
_cell.length_a   1.000
_cell.length_b   1.000
_cell.length_c   1.000
_cell.angle_alpha   90.00
_cell.angle_beta   90.00
_cell.angle_gamma   90.00
#
_symmetry.space_group_name_H-M   'P 1'
#
loop_
_entity.id
_entity.type
_entity.pdbx_description
1 polymer ?
#
loop_
_entity_poly.entity_id
_entity_poly.type
_entity_poly.pdbx_seq_one_letter_code
_entity_poly.pdbx_strand_id
1 'polypeptide(L)'
;MSDVKSRRALITGITGQDGSYLAELLLEKGYEVHGIVRRASSFNTGRLEHLYEDPHERDARLFLHYGDMTDGQSLTNMVLDLEPDEIYNLAAQSHVRVSFDKPLYTVDVTANGALRVLEAARQLNKRKTVRVYQASSSEMYGDVREVPQTEATPFYPRSPYACAKVFAFHQTVNYREAYDLFACNGILFNHES
;
A
#
# COMPACT_ATOMS: atom_id res chain seq x y z
N MET A 1 -32.85 12.23 -0.63
CA MET A 1 -31.75 11.54 -1.31
C MET A 1 -31.01 10.77 -0.23
N SER A 2 -30.92 9.45 -0.34
CA SER A 2 -30.17 8.64 0.63
C SER A 2 -28.71 9.04 0.57
N ASP A 3 -28.20 9.51 1.70
CA ASP A 3 -26.80 9.90 1.90
C ASP A 3 -25.94 8.62 1.79
N VAL A 4 -25.53 8.27 0.57
CA VAL A 4 -24.63 7.13 0.34
C VAL A 4 -23.30 7.56 0.91
N LYS A 5 -23.00 7.10 2.12
CA LYS A 5 -21.73 7.36 2.80
C LYS A 5 -20.59 7.02 1.84
N SER A 6 -19.78 8.02 1.48
CA SER A 6 -18.61 7.83 0.63
C SER A 6 -17.66 6.82 1.28
N ARG A 7 -17.12 5.91 0.48
CA ARG A 7 -16.13 4.93 0.95
C ARG A 7 -14.79 5.62 1.15
N ARG A 8 -14.09 5.22 2.20
CA ARG A 8 -12.76 5.74 2.55
C ARG A 8 -11.67 4.79 2.08
N ALA A 9 -10.71 5.32 1.33
CA ALA A 9 -9.51 4.60 0.94
C ALA A 9 -8.28 5.18 1.62
N LEU A 10 -7.39 4.34 2.17
CA LEU A 10 -6.06 4.74 2.62
C LEU A 10 -5.01 4.19 1.66
N ILE A 11 -4.22 5.07 1.04
CA ILE A 11 -3.15 4.72 0.11
C ILE A 11 -1.79 5.03 0.75
N THR A 12 -0.98 4.00 0.99
CA THR A 12 0.44 4.18 1.32
C THR A 12 1.23 4.38 0.03
N GLY A 13 2.22 5.28 0.02
CA GLY A 13 3.00 5.53 -1.21
C GLY A 13 2.23 6.30 -2.28
N ILE A 14 1.25 7.11 -1.88
CA ILE A 14 0.37 7.87 -2.77
C ILE A 14 1.12 8.81 -3.73
N THR A 15 2.34 9.25 -3.38
CA THR A 15 3.16 10.14 -4.22
C THR A 15 3.97 9.41 -5.31
N GLY A 16 3.91 8.07 -5.31
CA GLY A 16 4.45 7.23 -6.38
C GLY A 16 3.57 7.26 -7.64
N GLN A 17 4.00 6.57 -8.69
CA GLN A 17 3.26 6.48 -9.96
C GLN A 17 1.88 5.82 -9.78
N ASP A 18 1.86 4.58 -9.28
CA ASP A 18 0.62 3.83 -9.08
C ASP A 18 -0.30 4.52 -8.06
N GLY A 19 0.30 5.14 -7.04
CA GLY A 19 -0.42 5.86 -6.00
C GLY A 19 -1.21 7.06 -6.54
N SER A 20 -0.63 7.85 -7.45
CA SER A 20 -1.33 9.00 -8.03
C SER A 20 -2.45 8.58 -8.96
N TYR A 21 -2.23 7.59 -9.83
CA TYR A 21 -3.27 7.09 -10.72
C TYR A 21 -4.41 6.39 -9.96
N LEU A 22 -4.09 5.64 -8.90
CA LEU A 22 -5.10 5.04 -8.05
C LEU A 22 -5.91 6.10 -7.29
N ALA A 23 -5.27 7.17 -6.81
CA ALA A 23 -5.97 8.27 -6.16
C ALA A 23 -6.98 8.93 -7.11
N GLU A 24 -6.58 9.25 -8.34
CA GLU A 24 -7.46 9.78 -9.39
C GLU A 24 -8.65 8.83 -9.64
N LEU A 25 -8.39 7.56 -9.90
CA LEU A 25 -9.43 6.55 -10.15
C LEU A 25 -10.44 6.44 -9.00
N LEU A 26 -9.99 6.49 -7.75
CA LEU A 26 -10.87 6.38 -6.57
C LEU A 26 -11.68 7.67 -6.36
N LEU A 27 -11.06 8.83 -6.56
CA LEU A 27 -11.76 10.12 -6.51
C LEU A 27 -12.86 10.20 -7.59
N GLU A 28 -12.60 9.75 -8.82
CA GLU A 28 -13.61 9.65 -9.88
C GLU A 28 -14.79 8.74 -9.49
N LYS A 29 -14.51 7.68 -8.72
CA LYS A 29 -15.52 6.75 -8.20
C LYS A 29 -16.28 7.26 -6.99
N GLY A 30 -16.04 8.49 -6.55
CA GLY A 30 -16.74 9.09 -5.42
C GLY A 30 -16.16 8.73 -4.05
N TYR A 31 -14.95 8.17 -3.97
CA TYR A 31 -14.29 7.86 -2.70
C TYR A 31 -13.77 9.14 -2.02
N GLU A 32 -13.63 9.05 -0.70
CA GLU A 32 -12.76 9.89 0.13
C GLU A 32 -11.40 9.19 0.23
N VAL A 33 -10.34 9.85 -0.25
CA VAL A 33 -9.00 9.28 -0.40
C VAL A 33 -8.05 9.91 0.61
N HIS A 34 -7.44 9.07 1.44
CA HIS A 34 -6.41 9.44 2.40
C HIS A 34 -5.06 8.91 1.91
N GLY A 35 -4.05 9.77 1.87
CA GLY A 35 -2.71 9.44 1.39
C GLY A 35 -1.65 9.61 2.46
N ILE A 36 -0.74 8.63 2.61
CA ILE A 36 0.43 8.79 3.49
C ILE A 36 1.59 9.39 2.71
N VAL A 37 2.08 10.53 3.19
CA VAL A 37 3.25 11.23 2.63
C VAL A 37 4.40 11.25 3.65
N ARG A 38 5.62 11.00 3.19
CA ARG A 38 6.82 11.15 4.03
C ARG A 38 7.14 12.63 4.19
N ARG A 39 7.59 13.02 5.38
CA ARG A 39 8.19 14.36 5.57
C ARG A 39 9.43 14.48 4.70
N ALA A 40 9.49 15.54 3.91
CA ALA A 40 10.65 15.88 3.09
C ALA A 40 10.92 17.38 3.21
N SER A 41 12.20 17.77 3.09
CA SER A 41 12.62 19.18 3.06
C SER A 41 12.26 19.90 1.75
N SER A 42 11.71 19.17 0.78
CA SER A 42 11.35 19.65 -0.55
C SER A 42 9.99 19.06 -0.95
N PHE A 43 9.27 19.75 -1.83
CA PHE A 43 7.97 19.29 -2.33
C PHE A 43 8.10 17.91 -2.97
N ASN A 44 7.34 16.94 -2.46
CA ASN A 44 7.31 15.55 -2.91
C ASN A 44 5.91 15.10 -3.37
N THR A 45 5.01 16.06 -3.60
CA THR A 45 3.60 15.86 -3.98
C THR A 45 3.31 16.22 -5.44
N GLY A 46 4.32 16.44 -6.28
CA GLY A 46 4.15 16.92 -7.65
C GLY A 46 3.17 16.09 -8.51
N ARG A 47 3.15 14.76 -8.32
CA ARG A 47 2.20 13.87 -9.02
C ARG A 47 0.73 14.03 -8.57
N LEU A 48 0.50 14.72 -7.46
CA LEU A 48 -0.83 14.94 -6.89
C LEU A 48 -1.28 16.40 -7.00
N GLU A 49 -0.43 17.32 -7.49
CA GLU A 49 -0.75 18.76 -7.53
C GLU A 49 -2.04 19.06 -8.30
N HIS A 50 -2.29 18.32 -9.38
CA HIS A 50 -3.50 18.47 -10.19
C HIS A 50 -4.76 17.90 -9.53
N LEU A 51 -4.62 17.06 -8.50
CA LEU A 51 -5.71 16.49 -7.72
C LEU A 51 -5.95 17.24 -6.40
N TYR A 52 -5.03 18.13 -6.03
CA TYR A 52 -5.06 18.77 -4.73
C TYR A 52 -6.02 19.96 -4.73
N GLU A 53 -7.04 19.85 -3.91
CA GLU A 53 -7.96 20.93 -3.56
C GLU A 53 -7.63 21.40 -2.13
N ASP A 54 -7.98 22.65 -1.78
CA ASP A 54 -7.82 23.13 -0.40
C ASP A 54 -8.64 22.23 0.54
N PRO A 55 -8.02 21.58 1.55
CA PRO A 55 -8.72 20.67 2.47
C PRO A 55 -9.84 21.31 3.29
N HIS A 56 -9.90 22.65 3.32
CA HIS A 56 -10.96 23.41 3.99
C HIS A 56 -12.20 23.61 3.11
N GLU A 57 -12.13 23.27 1.82
CA GLU A 57 -13.29 23.26 0.94
C GLU A 57 -14.24 22.12 1.31
N ARG A 58 -15.55 22.38 1.17
CA ARG A 58 -16.59 21.43 1.60
C ARG A 58 -16.59 20.12 0.82
N ASP A 59 -16.13 20.18 -0.42
CA ASP A 59 -16.14 19.06 -1.37
C ASP A 59 -14.76 18.39 -1.50
N ALA A 60 -13.78 18.80 -0.68
CA ALA A 60 -12.45 18.21 -0.68
C ALA A 60 -12.53 16.73 -0.25
N ARG A 61 -11.99 15.85 -1.10
CA ARG A 61 -12.01 14.39 -0.88
C ARG A 61 -10.62 13.76 -0.84
N LEU A 62 -9.55 14.53 -1.03
CA LEU A 62 -8.17 14.08 -0.92
C LEU A 62 -7.52 14.67 0.33
N PHE A 63 -7.10 13.82 1.25
CA PHE A 63 -6.45 14.23 2.50
C PHE A 63 -5.08 13.58 2.64
N LEU A 64 -4.03 14.40 2.82
CA LEU A 64 -2.66 13.91 2.97
C LEU A 64 -2.21 13.94 4.44
N HIS A 65 -1.62 12.83 4.89
CA HIS A 65 -1.20 12.63 6.27
C HIS A 65 0.28 12.33 6.31
N TYR A 66 1.01 12.98 7.23
CA TYR A 66 2.41 12.64 7.45
C TYR A 66 2.52 11.27 8.13
N GLY A 67 3.34 10.39 7.55
CA GLY A 67 3.62 9.08 8.12
C GLY A 67 4.78 8.39 7.43
N ASP A 68 5.29 7.33 8.07
CA ASP A 68 6.34 6.49 7.53
C ASP A 68 6.05 5.02 7.88
N MET A 69 6.37 4.10 6.95
CA MET A 69 6.12 2.66 7.12
C MET A 69 6.96 2.02 8.22
N THR A 70 7.98 2.72 8.72
CA THR A 70 8.82 2.29 9.84
C THR A 70 8.22 2.67 11.21
N ASP A 71 7.25 3.59 11.27
CA ASP A 71 6.55 3.99 12.49
C ASP A 71 5.21 3.25 12.62
N GLY A 72 5.26 2.06 13.23
CA GLY A 72 4.08 1.21 13.39
C GLY A 72 3.00 1.80 14.31
N GLN A 73 3.36 2.60 15.31
CA GLN A 73 2.39 3.19 16.23
C GLN A 73 1.58 4.28 15.53
N SER A 74 2.25 5.20 14.83
CA SER A 74 1.58 6.26 14.09
C SER A 74 0.70 5.70 12.97
N LEU A 75 1.18 4.66 12.27
CA LEU A 75 0.38 3.97 11.24
C LEU A 75 -0.86 3.30 11.83
N THR A 76 -0.73 2.62 12.97
CA THR A 76 -1.86 1.96 13.64
C THR A 76 -2.90 2.98 14.09
N ASN A 77 -2.46 4.06 14.75
CA ASN A 77 -3.36 5.13 15.19
C ASN A 77 -4.12 5.73 14.00
N MET A 78 -3.40 6.06 12.91
CA MET A 78 -3.99 6.61 11.70
C MET A 78 -5.06 5.68 11.10
N VAL A 79 -4.79 4.38 10.97
CA VAL A 79 -5.78 3.42 10.45
C VAL A 79 -7.02 3.35 11.36
N LEU A 80 -6.84 3.37 12.68
CA LEU A 80 -7.95 3.30 13.63
C LEU A 80 -8.77 4.60 13.70
N ASP A 81 -8.14 5.76 13.50
CA ASP A 81 -8.81 7.07 13.51
C ASP A 81 -9.56 7.34 12.21
N LEU A 82 -8.97 6.97 11.06
CA LEU A 82 -9.57 7.17 9.74
C LEU A 82 -10.68 6.15 9.43
N GLU A 83 -10.58 4.95 10.00
CA GLU A 83 -11.47 3.80 9.74
C GLU A 83 -11.70 3.56 8.23
N PRO A 84 -10.65 3.36 7.40
CA PRO A 84 -10.82 3.14 5.96
C PRO A 84 -11.64 1.88 5.66
N ASP A 85 -12.40 1.91 4.56
CA ASP A 85 -13.05 0.71 3.99
C ASP A 85 -12.04 -0.15 3.22
N GLU A 86 -11.06 0.50 2.59
CA GLU A 86 -10.05 -0.12 1.74
C GLU A 86 -8.66 0.47 2.04
N ILE A 87 -7.65 -0.38 2.19
CA ILE A 87 -6.25 0.01 2.36
C ILE A 87 -5.44 -0.52 1.19
N TYR A 88 -4.74 0.35 0.49
CA TYR A 88 -3.87 0.03 -0.63
C TYR A 88 -2.41 0.25 -0.20
N ASN A 89 -1.71 -0.84 0.10
CA ASN A 89 -0.31 -0.78 0.51
C ASN A 89 0.63 -0.77 -0.69
N LEU A 90 0.92 0.42 -1.23
CA LEU A 90 1.81 0.63 -2.37
C LEU A 90 3.21 1.13 -1.96
N ALA A 91 3.37 1.59 -0.71
CA ALA A 91 4.65 2.06 -0.21
C ALA A 91 5.70 0.93 -0.16
N ALA A 92 6.87 1.20 -0.74
CA ALA A 92 8.04 0.33 -0.67
C ALA A 92 9.32 1.14 -0.91
N GLN A 93 10.46 0.57 -0.50
CA GLN A 93 11.72 0.88 -1.19
C GLN A 93 11.71 0.03 -2.47
N SER A 94 11.21 0.58 -3.58
CA SER A 94 10.87 -0.17 -4.79
C SER A 94 12.04 -0.39 -5.76
N HIS A 95 13.19 0.23 -5.55
CA HIS A 95 14.32 0.11 -6.47
C HIS A 95 15.18 -1.11 -6.15
N VAL A 96 15.19 -2.09 -7.06
CA VAL A 96 15.90 -3.38 -6.90
C VAL A 96 17.39 -3.18 -6.63
N ARG A 97 18.11 -2.40 -7.45
CA ARG A 97 19.55 -2.13 -7.24
C ARG A 97 19.86 -1.51 -5.86
N VAL A 98 19.08 -0.51 -5.45
CA VAL A 98 19.25 0.18 -4.15
C VAL A 98 19.04 -0.79 -2.97
N SER A 99 18.23 -1.83 -3.16
CA SER A 99 18.01 -2.82 -2.10
C SER A 99 19.26 -3.58 -1.68
N PHE A 100 20.25 -3.73 -2.57
CA PHE A 100 21.55 -4.31 -2.23
C PHE A 100 22.41 -3.37 -1.40
N ASP A 101 22.32 -2.06 -1.63
CA ASP A 101 23.08 -1.07 -0.87
C ASP A 101 22.42 -0.79 0.50
N LYS A 102 21.10 -0.90 0.58
CA LYS A 102 20.30 -0.65 1.79
C LYS A 102 19.33 -1.80 2.12
N PRO A 103 19.83 -3.02 2.38
CA PRO A 103 18.98 -4.20 2.55
C PRO A 103 18.11 -4.12 3.81
N LEU A 104 18.67 -3.68 4.95
CA LEU A 104 17.91 -3.56 6.20
C LEU A 104 16.77 -2.56 6.10
N TYR A 105 17.04 -1.39 5.52
CA TYR A 105 16.00 -0.39 5.26
C TYR A 105 14.92 -0.92 4.30
N THR A 106 15.34 -1.66 3.26
CA THR A 106 14.39 -2.25 2.31
C THR A 106 13.48 -3.26 3.00
N VAL A 107 14.01 -4.13 3.85
CA VAL A 107 13.22 -5.09 4.64
C VAL A 107 12.30 -4.36 5.61
N ASP A 108 12.80 -3.35 6.32
CA ASP A 108 11.98 -2.66 7.31
C ASP A 108 10.79 -1.91 6.69
N VAL A 109 10.99 -1.29 5.52
CA VAL A 109 9.91 -0.59 4.81
C VAL A 109 9.01 -1.56 4.06
N THR A 110 9.57 -2.47 3.27
CA THR A 110 8.82 -3.27 2.29
C THR A 110 8.20 -4.53 2.89
N ALA A 111 8.89 -5.17 3.84
CA ALA A 111 8.40 -6.37 4.53
C ALA A 111 7.71 -6.00 5.84
N ASN A 112 8.44 -5.39 6.79
CA ASN A 112 7.86 -5.07 8.09
C ASN A 112 6.76 -3.99 7.97
N GLY A 113 6.90 -3.03 7.06
CA GLY A 113 5.85 -2.05 6.77
C GLY A 113 4.53 -2.70 6.34
N ALA A 114 4.58 -3.73 5.48
CA ALA A 114 3.40 -4.50 5.10
C ALA A 114 2.78 -5.23 6.31
N LEU A 115 3.60 -5.84 7.16
CA LEU A 115 3.13 -6.46 8.39
C LEU A 115 2.47 -5.45 9.35
N ARG A 116 3.03 -4.24 9.47
CA ARG A 116 2.43 -3.16 10.28
C ARG A 116 1.06 -2.75 9.75
N VAL A 117 0.90 -2.64 8.42
CA VAL A 117 -0.42 -2.39 7.79
C VAL A 117 -1.40 -3.51 8.11
N LEU A 118 -0.98 -4.77 7.95
CA LEU A 118 -1.83 -5.93 8.21
C LEU A 118 -2.27 -6.01 9.67
N GLU A 119 -1.38 -5.73 10.63
CA GLU A 119 -1.75 -5.65 12.05
C GLU A 119 -2.73 -4.51 12.34
N ALA A 120 -2.50 -3.32 11.80
CA ALA A 120 -3.41 -2.19 11.95
C ALA A 120 -4.80 -2.51 11.36
N ALA A 121 -4.83 -3.10 10.15
CA ALA A 121 -6.05 -3.55 9.50
C ALA A 121 -6.77 -4.63 10.32
N ARG A 122 -6.04 -5.61 10.86
CA ARG A 122 -6.62 -6.65 11.72
C ARG A 122 -7.25 -6.07 12.99
N GLN A 123 -6.65 -5.03 13.58
CA GLN A 123 -7.23 -4.34 14.73
C GLN A 123 -8.52 -3.61 14.36
N LEU A 124 -8.54 -2.89 13.23
CA LEU A 124 -9.75 -2.25 12.70
C LEU A 124 -10.85 -3.26 12.36
N ASN A 125 -10.47 -4.41 11.79
CA ASN A 125 -11.39 -5.47 11.34
C ASN A 125 -12.24 -6.06 12.48
N LYS A 126 -11.82 -5.87 13.74
CA LYS A 126 -12.62 -6.24 14.92
C LYS A 126 -13.86 -5.36 15.13
N ARG A 127 -13.90 -4.18 14.50
CA ARG A 127 -14.95 -3.16 14.67
C ARG A 127 -15.68 -2.87 13.37
N LYS A 128 -14.94 -2.82 12.25
CA LYS A 128 -15.44 -2.50 10.92
C LYS A 128 -14.69 -3.34 9.90
N THR A 129 -15.41 -3.99 8.98
CA THR A 129 -14.78 -4.72 7.87
C THR A 129 -13.87 -3.80 7.06
N VAL A 130 -12.62 -4.21 6.89
CA VAL A 130 -11.63 -3.51 6.07
C VAL A 130 -11.04 -4.47 5.05
N ARG A 131 -10.77 -3.96 3.84
CA ARG A 131 -10.12 -4.71 2.77
C ARG A 131 -8.70 -4.21 2.58
N VAL A 132 -7.75 -5.12 2.38
CA VAL A 132 -6.34 -4.77 2.17
C VAL A 132 -5.86 -5.27 0.82
N TYR A 133 -5.29 -4.38 0.02
CA TYR A 133 -4.53 -4.71 -1.16
C TYR A 133 -3.03 -4.56 -0.86
N GLN A 134 -2.28 -5.64 -1.04
CA GLN A 134 -0.83 -5.63 -0.98
C GLN A 134 -0.26 -5.57 -2.40
N ALA A 135 0.55 -4.54 -2.68
CA ALA A 135 1.35 -4.52 -3.89
C ALA A 135 2.46 -5.58 -3.77
N SER A 136 2.26 -6.75 -4.38
CA SER A 136 3.32 -7.74 -4.61
C SER A 136 4.05 -7.39 -5.91
N SER A 137 4.86 -8.30 -6.46
CA SER A 137 5.63 -8.01 -7.68
C SER A 137 6.07 -9.30 -8.37
N SER A 138 6.19 -9.27 -9.70
CA SER A 138 6.83 -10.34 -10.49
C SER A 138 8.28 -10.60 -10.10
N GLU A 139 8.97 -9.64 -9.45
CA GLU A 139 10.32 -9.80 -8.90
C GLU A 139 10.42 -10.96 -7.89
N MET A 140 9.29 -11.37 -7.28
CA MET A 140 9.23 -12.54 -6.40
C MET A 140 9.59 -13.84 -7.12
N TYR A 141 9.32 -13.94 -8.42
CA TYR A 141 9.67 -15.12 -9.22
C TYR A 141 11.19 -15.22 -9.45
N GLY A 142 11.91 -14.10 -9.54
CA GLY A 142 13.36 -14.02 -9.66
C GLY A 142 13.99 -15.02 -10.64
N ASP A 143 14.66 -16.07 -10.14
CA ASP A 143 15.18 -17.18 -10.97
C ASP A 143 14.03 -18.11 -11.37
N VAL A 144 13.34 -17.69 -12.43
CA VAL A 144 12.09 -18.26 -12.94
C VAL A 144 12.18 -19.78 -13.14
N ARG A 145 11.17 -20.50 -12.63
CA ARG A 145 11.05 -21.95 -12.77
C ARG A 145 10.09 -22.41 -13.88
N GLU A 146 9.15 -21.55 -14.27
CA GLU A 146 8.11 -21.84 -15.26
C GLU A 146 7.86 -20.63 -16.17
N VAL A 147 7.51 -20.89 -17.44
CA VAL A 147 7.22 -19.84 -18.43
C VAL A 147 5.95 -20.22 -19.20
N PRO A 148 4.92 -19.35 -19.26
CA PRO A 148 4.80 -18.10 -18.49
C PRO A 148 4.63 -18.35 -16.98
N GLN A 149 4.92 -17.35 -16.15
CA GLN A 149 4.67 -17.45 -14.72
C GLN A 149 3.17 -17.25 -14.43
N THR A 150 2.67 -17.94 -13.42
CA THR A 150 1.28 -17.86 -12.93
C THR A 150 1.28 -17.75 -11.40
N GLU A 151 0.11 -17.57 -10.79
CA GLU A 151 -0.05 -17.56 -9.33
C GLU A 151 0.40 -18.87 -8.66
N ALA A 152 0.51 -19.97 -9.42
CA ALA A 152 1.01 -21.25 -8.95
C ALA A 152 2.53 -21.41 -9.10
N THR A 153 3.19 -20.55 -9.87
CA THR A 153 4.63 -20.66 -10.14
C THR A 153 5.43 -20.39 -8.86
N PRO A 154 6.38 -21.27 -8.48
CA PRO A 154 7.16 -21.08 -7.26
C PRO A 154 8.00 -19.80 -7.26
N PHE A 155 8.03 -19.09 -6.13
CA PHE A 155 8.91 -17.94 -5.95
C PHE A 155 10.37 -18.35 -5.78
N TYR A 156 11.27 -17.59 -6.40
CA TYR A 156 12.72 -17.74 -6.23
C TYR A 156 13.39 -16.35 -6.25
N PRO A 157 13.23 -15.55 -5.18
CA PRO A 157 13.68 -14.16 -5.17
C PRO A 157 15.21 -14.03 -5.30
N ARG A 158 15.67 -13.00 -6.03
CA ARG A 158 17.11 -12.76 -6.34
C ARG A 158 17.65 -11.42 -5.85
N SER A 159 16.92 -10.73 -4.97
CA SER A 159 17.35 -9.46 -4.36
C SER A 159 16.75 -9.27 -2.96
N PRO A 160 17.34 -8.41 -2.11
CA PRO A 160 16.73 -8.05 -0.82
C PRO A 160 15.31 -7.49 -0.97
N TYR A 161 15.03 -6.73 -2.04
CA TYR A 161 13.68 -6.29 -2.39
C TYR A 161 12.73 -7.46 -2.65
N ALA A 162 13.11 -8.39 -3.52
CA ALA A 162 12.28 -9.54 -3.86
C ALA A 162 12.02 -10.43 -2.63
N CYS A 163 13.03 -10.65 -1.78
CA CYS A 163 12.87 -11.38 -0.52
C CYS A 163 11.86 -10.68 0.42
N ALA A 164 11.94 -9.35 0.54
CA ALA A 164 11.00 -8.58 1.34
C ALA A 164 9.57 -8.65 0.78
N LYS A 165 9.40 -8.64 -0.56
CA LYS A 165 8.09 -8.81 -1.19
C LYS A 165 7.51 -10.21 -1.00
N VAL A 166 8.33 -11.27 -1.05
CA VAL A 166 7.90 -12.64 -0.72
C VAL A 166 7.42 -12.73 0.73
N PHE A 167 8.13 -12.11 1.67
CA PHE A 167 7.67 -12.02 3.06
C PHE A 167 6.30 -11.33 3.15
N ALA A 168 6.15 -10.15 2.56
CA ALA A 168 4.89 -9.41 2.56
C ALA A 168 3.75 -10.21 1.92
N PHE A 169 4.02 -10.91 0.82
CA PHE A 169 3.06 -11.79 0.15
C PHE A 169 2.53 -12.87 1.09
N HIS A 170 3.43 -13.63 1.74
CA HIS A 170 3.03 -14.72 2.62
C HIS A 170 2.39 -14.22 3.90
N GLN A 171 2.75 -13.04 4.41
CA GLN A 171 2.03 -12.43 5.53
C GLN A 171 0.61 -12.05 5.13
N THR A 172 0.39 -11.48 3.95
CA THR A 172 -0.97 -11.21 3.44
C THR A 172 -1.79 -12.49 3.32
N VAL A 173 -1.20 -13.58 2.80
CA VAL A 173 -1.85 -14.90 2.74
C VAL A 173 -2.22 -15.39 4.15
N ASN A 174 -1.26 -15.38 5.07
CA ASN A 174 -1.45 -15.85 6.44
C ASN A 174 -2.52 -15.03 7.18
N TYR A 175 -2.58 -13.71 6.99
CA TYR A 175 -3.60 -12.89 7.64
C TYR A 175 -5.00 -13.12 7.07
N ARG A 176 -5.10 -13.40 5.77
CA ARG A 176 -6.36 -13.82 5.15
C ARG A 176 -6.83 -15.15 5.74
N GLU A 177 -5.95 -16.13 5.87
CA GLU A 177 -6.30 -17.49 6.32
C GLU A 177 -6.52 -17.59 7.83
N ALA A 178 -5.68 -16.93 8.63
CA ALA A 178 -5.70 -17.06 10.09
C ALA A 178 -6.72 -16.13 10.77
N TYR A 179 -7.06 -15.00 10.15
CA TYR A 179 -7.92 -13.97 10.75
C TYR A 179 -9.16 -13.62 9.94
N ASP A 180 -9.42 -14.33 8.84
CA ASP A 180 -10.53 -14.03 7.91
C ASP A 180 -10.52 -12.57 7.43
N LEU A 181 -9.32 -11.99 7.30
CA LEU A 181 -9.15 -10.64 6.79
C LEU A 181 -9.31 -10.67 5.28
N PHE A 182 -10.14 -9.79 4.72
CA PHE A 182 -10.20 -9.62 3.27
C PHE A 182 -8.89 -8.97 2.79
N ALA A 183 -7.90 -9.77 2.42
CA ALA A 183 -6.59 -9.30 2.00
C ALA A 183 -6.14 -10.00 0.71
N CYS A 184 -5.71 -9.23 -0.29
CA CYS A 184 -5.27 -9.73 -1.58
C CYS A 184 -3.86 -9.27 -1.95
N ASN A 185 -3.17 -10.08 -2.75
CA ASN A 185 -1.86 -9.77 -3.31
C ASN A 185 -2.03 -9.50 -4.80
N GLY A 186 -1.63 -8.32 -5.27
CA GLY A 186 -1.48 -8.07 -6.70
C GLY A 186 -0.07 -8.43 -7.15
N ILE A 187 0.09 -9.54 -7.88
CA ILE A 187 1.38 -9.92 -8.48
C ILE A 187 1.53 -9.18 -9.82
N LEU A 188 1.87 -7.89 -9.74
CA LEU A 188 2.03 -7.07 -10.94
C LEU A 188 3.41 -7.26 -11.56
N PHE A 189 3.40 -7.39 -12.89
CA PHE A 189 4.60 -7.29 -13.72
C PHE A 189 4.99 -5.82 -13.93
N ASN A 190 6.20 -5.61 -14.45
CA ASN A 190 6.65 -4.28 -14.84
C ASN A 190 5.63 -3.64 -15.78
N HIS A 191 5.22 -2.43 -15.45
CA HIS A 191 4.30 -1.63 -16.22
C HIS A 191 4.87 -0.22 -16.26
N GLU A 192 5.00 0.29 -17.48
CA GLU A 192 5.33 1.68 -17.74
C GLU A 192 4.03 2.37 -18.17
N SER A 193 3.79 3.58 -17.67
CA SER A 193 2.67 4.44 -18.07
C SER A 193 3.12 5.40 -19.18
#